data_AF-A0A9Q3YPM8-F1
#
_entry.id   AF-A0A9Q3YPM8-F1
#
_cell.length_a   1.000
_cell.length_b   1.000
_cell.length_c   1.000
_cell.angle_alpha   90.00
_cell.angle_beta   90.00
_cell.angle_gamma   90.00
#
_symmetry.space_group_name_H-M   'P 1'
#
loop_
_entity.id
_entity.type
_entity.pdbx_description
1 polymer ?
#
loop_
_entity_poly.entity_id
_entity_poly.type
_entity_poly.pdbx_seq_one_letter_code
_entity_poly.pdbx_strand_id
1 'polypeptide(L)'
;MLRRLGGNARPLLLLPAGAGRDALEETVAVYQGLARAAGAPLRDAVVARRDDGGPLGPLLDVALRRDLCLHFLSNGQNPEDLYPAHPETLVEDALASTAVAGAPARVGDRRWADRLLDQSRALDAATRLLREGVPAFRGLLDHGAADGLTTLAPEVMVHGAADAGLRLALDAAGLPLGPTRAEGDGGRLLPALPDAALWHRLGERHWLAAVRGNARVWRHSDRHTLADCQAEARPWDSRLLRHRGRAVQVRLRRLDVAAPLAGGGEAPLSARLCAWFGTVHDLDSGAVIGRRYWLAPHGQDRERTLSLLLASLSAEALPALERRARQALDEEGVAAPEAAGLLAALALRLDLDDGDWALDARGQLLALLGGRRRRKPETLLEGLLALLRARHSLRALGRDLAPAP
;
A
#
# COMPACT_ATOMS: atom_id res chain seq x y z
N MET A 1 27.10 22.24 -30.51
CA MET A 1 27.13 23.71 -30.26
C MET A 1 28.13 24.08 -29.15
N LEU A 2 28.13 23.40 -27.99
CA LEU A 2 29.07 23.65 -26.86
C LEU A 2 30.57 23.53 -27.19
N ARG A 3 30.97 22.73 -28.20
CA ARG A 3 32.37 22.54 -28.59
C ARG A 3 33.02 23.70 -29.37
N ARG A 4 32.28 24.76 -29.73
CA ARG A 4 32.76 25.86 -30.58
C ARG A 4 33.12 27.15 -29.83
N LEU A 5 32.93 27.21 -28.50
CA LEU A 5 33.29 28.38 -27.69
C LEU A 5 34.71 28.20 -27.15
N GLY A 6 35.70 28.66 -27.93
CA GLY A 6 37.09 28.79 -27.48
C GLY A 6 37.23 29.97 -26.52
N GLY A 7 37.75 29.70 -25.33
CA GLY A 7 38.03 30.70 -24.29
C GLY A 7 37.12 30.54 -23.07
N ASN A 8 37.67 30.03 -21.95
CA ASN A 8 37.22 30.02 -20.55
C ASN A 8 35.70 30.15 -20.20
N ALA A 9 34.80 29.79 -21.10
CA ALA A 9 33.37 29.99 -20.96
C ALA A 9 32.77 28.82 -20.18
N ARG A 10 32.14 29.12 -19.04
CA ARG A 10 31.40 28.14 -18.24
C ARG A 10 29.99 28.00 -18.80
N PRO A 11 29.52 26.77 -19.08
CA PRO A 11 28.15 26.57 -19.52
C PRO A 11 27.21 26.90 -18.36
N LEU A 12 26.14 27.65 -18.66
CA LEU A 12 25.17 28.10 -17.69
C LEU A 12 23.76 27.65 -18.11
N LEU A 13 22.97 27.14 -17.16
CA LEU A 13 21.62 26.63 -17.39
C LEU A 13 20.57 27.70 -17.07
N LEU A 14 19.65 27.96 -17.99
CA LEU A 14 18.51 28.83 -17.74
C LEU A 14 17.33 28.00 -17.21
N LEU A 15 16.88 28.30 -15.99
CA LEU A 15 15.80 27.59 -15.32
C LEU A 15 14.53 28.44 -15.28
N PRO A 16 13.39 27.95 -15.82
CA PRO A 16 12.13 28.66 -15.71
C PRO A 16 11.58 28.59 -14.28
N ALA A 17 11.29 29.74 -13.67
CA ALA A 17 10.57 29.79 -12.39
C ALA A 17 9.12 29.32 -12.58
N GLY A 18 8.61 28.53 -11.63
CA GLY A 18 7.23 28.01 -11.65
C GLY A 18 7.05 26.65 -12.35
N ALA A 19 8.11 26.07 -12.91
CA ALA A 19 8.06 24.68 -13.35
C ALA A 19 7.97 23.72 -12.14
N GLY A 20 7.20 22.64 -12.29
CA GLY A 20 7.08 21.61 -11.25
C GLY A 20 8.41 20.89 -10.99
N ARG A 21 8.61 20.43 -9.75
CA ARG A 21 9.83 19.77 -9.29
C ARG A 21 10.30 18.65 -10.22
N ASP A 22 9.40 17.77 -10.63
CA ASP A 22 9.74 16.60 -11.44
C ASP A 22 10.24 17.00 -12.83
N ALA A 23 9.63 18.03 -13.44
CA ALA A 23 10.05 18.55 -14.74
C ALA A 23 11.40 19.26 -14.68
N LEU A 24 11.67 20.01 -13.61
CA LEU A 24 12.96 20.65 -13.36
C LEU A 24 14.05 19.60 -13.14
N GLU A 25 13.78 18.60 -12.32
CA GLU A 25 14.71 17.51 -12.00
C GLU A 25 15.11 16.72 -13.26
N GLU A 26 14.14 16.36 -14.10
CA GLU A 26 14.38 15.66 -15.36
C GLU A 26 15.20 16.52 -16.33
N THR A 27 14.84 17.79 -16.50
CA THR A 27 15.53 18.73 -17.38
C THR A 27 16.99 18.92 -16.95
N VAL A 28 17.22 19.22 -15.67
CA VAL A 28 18.57 19.40 -15.12
C VAL A 28 19.40 18.13 -15.28
N ALA A 29 18.82 16.95 -15.02
CA ALA A 29 19.50 15.68 -15.17
C ALA A 29 20.00 15.44 -16.60
N VAL A 30 19.14 15.68 -17.59
CA VAL A 30 19.45 15.50 -19.00
C VAL A 30 20.58 16.45 -19.42
N TYR A 31 20.47 17.74 -19.09
CA TYR A 31 21.49 18.73 -19.49
C TYR A 31 22.83 18.51 -18.78
N GLN A 32 22.83 18.15 -17.50
CA GLN A 32 24.06 17.78 -16.79
C GLN A 32 24.70 16.51 -17.38
N GLY A 33 23.89 15.52 -17.76
CA GLY A 33 24.34 14.31 -18.45
C GLY A 33 25.00 14.61 -19.79
N LEU A 34 24.35 15.44 -20.62
CA LEU A 34 24.88 15.87 -21.91
C LEU A 34 26.17 16.70 -21.78
N ALA A 35 26.22 17.61 -20.80
CA ALA A 35 27.39 18.46 -20.57
C ALA A 35 28.59 17.63 -20.06
N ARG A 36 28.35 16.66 -19.16
CA ARG A 36 29.36 15.71 -18.70
C ARG A 36 29.89 14.84 -19.85
N ALA A 37 29.02 14.37 -20.75
CA ALA A 37 29.44 13.64 -21.95
C ALA A 37 30.26 14.50 -22.92
N ALA A 38 30.06 15.82 -22.91
CA ALA A 38 30.84 16.79 -23.68
C ALA A 38 32.13 17.27 -22.98
N GLY A 39 32.43 16.77 -21.77
CA GLY A 39 33.62 17.13 -21.00
C GLY A 39 33.56 18.48 -20.29
N ALA A 40 32.38 19.12 -20.22
CA ALA A 40 32.19 20.42 -19.57
C ALA A 40 31.13 20.28 -18.47
N PRO A 41 31.49 20.34 -17.17
CA PRO A 41 30.50 20.21 -16.10
C PRO A 41 29.55 21.41 -16.09
N LEU A 42 28.24 21.13 -16.02
CA LEU A 42 27.19 22.14 -15.90
C LEU A 42 26.78 22.29 -14.43
N ARG A 43 27.28 23.34 -13.79
CA ARG A 43 27.00 23.66 -12.37
C ARG A 43 26.43 25.05 -12.15
N ASP A 44 26.44 25.89 -13.17
CA ASP A 44 26.03 27.28 -13.05
C ASP A 44 24.61 27.44 -13.64
N ALA A 45 23.74 28.20 -12.98
CA ALA A 45 22.39 28.45 -13.46
C ALA A 45 21.90 29.88 -13.20
N VAL A 46 20.94 30.31 -14.02
CA VAL A 46 20.20 31.58 -13.92
C VAL A 46 18.71 31.24 -13.88
N VAL A 47 17.99 31.90 -12.99
CA VAL A 47 16.54 31.71 -12.83
C VAL A 47 15.81 32.76 -13.64
N ALA A 48 14.92 32.35 -14.54
CA ALA A 48 14.06 33.24 -15.32
C ALA A 48 12.64 33.24 -14.73
N ARG A 49 12.22 34.37 -14.13
CA ARG A 49 10.88 34.57 -13.59
C ARG A 49 10.02 35.29 -14.64
N ARG A 50 8.91 34.67 -15.08
CA ARG A 50 7.86 35.37 -15.83
C ARG A 50 6.92 36.05 -14.83
N ASP A 51 6.41 37.21 -15.18
CA ASP A 51 5.76 38.24 -14.33
C ASP A 51 4.57 37.82 -13.45
N ASP A 52 4.22 36.53 -13.39
CA ASP A 52 3.23 35.94 -12.46
C ASP A 52 3.83 34.94 -11.44
N GLY A 53 5.16 34.91 -11.29
CA GLY A 53 5.87 34.42 -10.10
C GLY A 53 5.43 33.08 -9.49
N GLY A 54 5.65 31.97 -10.21
CA GLY A 54 5.48 30.62 -9.64
C GLY A 54 6.42 30.36 -8.44
N PRO A 55 6.12 29.36 -7.59
CA PRO A 55 6.85 29.13 -6.35
C PRO A 55 8.31 28.76 -6.61
N LEU A 56 9.23 29.41 -5.91
CA LEU A 56 10.68 29.17 -6.02
C LEU A 56 11.15 27.91 -5.28
N GLY A 57 10.35 27.40 -4.34
CA GLY A 57 10.69 26.25 -3.50
C GLY A 57 11.11 24.99 -4.29
N PRO A 58 10.32 24.52 -5.27
CA PRO A 58 10.70 23.39 -6.12
C PRO A 58 12.03 23.59 -6.86
N LEU A 59 12.32 24.82 -7.30
CA LEU A 59 13.56 25.14 -8.00
C LEU A 59 14.77 25.11 -7.06
N LEU A 60 14.64 25.68 -5.85
CA LEU A 60 15.70 25.66 -4.85
C LEU A 60 16.03 24.23 -4.39
N ASP A 61 15.01 23.36 -4.22
CA ASP A 61 15.25 21.94 -3.87
C ASP A 61 16.03 21.22 -4.97
N VAL A 62 15.67 21.41 -6.24
CA VAL A 62 16.40 20.82 -7.38
C VAL A 62 17.83 21.38 -7.45
N ALA A 63 18.01 22.69 -7.28
CA ALA A 63 19.33 23.32 -7.32
C ALA A 63 20.27 22.77 -6.23
N LEU A 64 19.78 22.63 -4.99
CA LEU A 64 20.52 22.04 -3.88
C LEU A 64 20.88 20.57 -4.13
N ARG A 65 19.92 19.76 -4.61
CA ARG A 65 20.14 18.32 -4.88
C ARG A 65 21.10 18.08 -6.04
N ARG A 66 21.13 18.99 -7.01
CA ARG A 66 21.94 18.87 -8.24
C ARG A 66 23.22 19.69 -8.23
N ASP A 67 23.59 20.25 -7.07
CA ASP A 67 24.81 21.04 -6.87
C ASP A 67 24.91 22.20 -7.88
N LEU A 68 23.79 22.89 -8.11
CA LEU A 68 23.72 24.06 -8.99
C LEU A 68 23.94 25.35 -8.20
N CYS A 69 24.87 26.17 -8.67
CA CYS A 69 25.11 27.53 -8.21
C CYS A 69 24.24 28.50 -8.99
N LEU A 70 23.30 29.15 -8.30
CA LEU A 70 22.45 30.18 -8.87
C LEU A 70 23.20 31.52 -8.84
N HIS A 71 23.45 32.11 -10.01
CA HIS A 71 24.21 33.37 -10.12
C HIS A 71 23.31 34.60 -10.21
N PHE A 72 22.25 34.50 -11.00
CA PHE A 72 21.33 35.60 -11.25
C PHE A 72 19.87 35.16 -11.30
N LEU A 73 18.99 36.10 -10.97
CA LEU A 73 17.54 36.03 -11.09
C LEU A 73 17.09 37.12 -12.07
N SER A 74 16.33 36.74 -13.10
CA SER A 74 15.69 37.67 -14.04
C SER A 74 14.24 37.84 -13.61
N ASN A 75 13.83 39.08 -13.29
CA ASN A 75 12.45 39.42 -12.90
C ASN A 75 11.62 40.02 -14.05
N GLY A 76 12.16 40.06 -15.26
CA GLY A 76 11.50 40.58 -16.45
C GLY A 76 12.23 40.11 -17.71
N GLN A 77 11.85 40.69 -18.86
CA GLN A 77 12.42 40.36 -20.18
C GLN A 77 13.58 41.25 -20.58
N ASN A 78 13.84 42.35 -19.85
CA ASN A 78 14.89 43.28 -20.19
C ASN A 78 16.20 42.96 -19.44
N PRO A 79 17.37 43.28 -20.01
CA PRO A 79 18.66 43.02 -19.36
C PRO A 79 18.84 43.69 -17.99
N GLU A 80 18.19 44.84 -17.79
CA GLU A 80 18.16 45.57 -16.51
C GLU A 80 17.40 44.85 -15.40
N ASP A 81 16.58 43.84 -15.73
CA ASP A 81 15.80 43.05 -14.78
C ASP A 81 16.59 41.85 -14.20
N LEU A 82 17.89 41.77 -14.48
CA LEU A 82 18.78 40.72 -14.01
C LEU A 82 19.50 41.14 -12.73
N TYR A 83 19.20 40.44 -11.63
CA TYR A 83 19.75 40.73 -10.31
C TYR A 83 20.62 39.58 -9.79
N PRO A 84 21.66 39.85 -8.98
CA PRO A 84 22.42 38.80 -8.32
C PRO A 84 21.52 37.93 -7.43
N ALA A 85 21.73 36.61 -7.50
CA ALA A 85 21.01 35.63 -6.70
C ALA A 85 21.55 35.60 -5.26
N HIS A 86 21.07 36.52 -4.41
CA HIS A 86 21.46 36.52 -2.99
C HIS A 86 20.73 35.40 -2.23
N PRO A 87 21.45 34.51 -1.52
CA PRO A 87 20.85 33.35 -0.86
C PRO A 87 19.73 33.71 0.11
N GLU A 88 19.92 34.79 0.87
CA GLU A 88 18.94 35.27 1.85
C GLU A 88 17.64 35.70 1.16
N THR A 89 17.73 36.53 0.12
CA THR A 89 16.56 36.99 -0.65
C THR A 89 15.84 35.86 -1.37
N LEU A 90 16.56 34.85 -1.89
CA LEU A 90 15.96 33.70 -2.55
C LEU A 90 15.17 32.82 -1.58
N VAL A 91 15.70 32.62 -0.37
CA VAL A 91 15.01 31.87 0.68
C VAL A 91 13.79 32.64 1.17
N GLU A 92 13.92 33.95 1.39
CA GLU A 92 12.80 34.80 1.77
C GLU A 92 11.69 34.80 0.72
N ASP A 93 12.02 34.96 -0.57
CA ASP A 93 11.06 34.92 -1.67
C ASP A 93 10.41 33.54 -1.84
N ALA A 94 11.18 32.46 -1.65
CA ALA A 94 10.64 31.10 -1.66
C ALA A 94 9.66 30.87 -0.52
N LEU A 95 9.96 31.38 0.68
CA LEU A 95 9.08 31.31 1.84
C LEU A 95 7.85 32.21 1.67
N ALA A 96 8.00 33.41 1.12
CA ALA A 96 6.91 34.35 0.85
C ALA A 96 5.95 33.84 -0.24
N SER A 97 6.48 33.24 -1.31
CA SER A 97 5.65 32.64 -2.37
C SER A 97 4.87 31.41 -1.91
N THR A 98 5.39 30.64 -0.94
CA THR A 98 4.61 29.58 -0.27
C THR A 98 3.51 30.10 0.65
N ALA A 99 3.55 31.38 1.06
CA ALA A 99 2.54 31.95 1.94
C ALA A 99 1.20 32.24 1.25
N VAL A 100 1.20 32.44 -0.08
CA VAL A 100 0.00 32.67 -0.89
C VAL A 100 -0.75 31.35 -1.19
N ALA A 101 -0.09 30.21 -1.08
CA ALA A 101 -0.69 28.88 -1.21
C ALA A 101 -0.52 28.07 0.09
N GLY A 102 -1.19 28.50 1.16
CA GLY A 102 -1.27 27.73 2.41
C GLY A 102 0.06 27.58 3.15
N ALA A 103 0.56 28.69 3.72
CA ALA A 103 1.83 28.76 4.46
C ALA A 103 2.03 27.61 5.46
N PRO A 104 3.20 26.94 5.59
CA PRO A 104 3.60 26.27 6.84
C PRO A 104 3.88 27.33 7.92
N ALA A 105 3.35 27.17 9.12
CA ALA A 105 3.53 28.18 10.17
C ALA A 105 4.91 28.05 10.80
N ARG A 106 5.52 29.19 11.14
CA ARG A 106 6.72 29.25 11.96
C ARG A 106 6.41 28.72 13.36
N VAL A 107 7.30 27.90 13.92
CA VAL A 107 7.20 27.41 15.30
C VAL A 107 7.09 28.63 16.22
N GLY A 108 5.96 28.75 16.95
CA GLY A 108 5.66 29.89 17.82
C GLY A 108 4.53 30.83 17.36
N ASP A 109 4.07 30.76 16.11
CA ASP A 109 2.88 31.50 15.66
C ASP A 109 1.59 30.87 16.21
N ARG A 110 0.55 31.68 16.52
CA ARG A 110 -0.79 31.15 16.89
C ARG A 110 -1.32 30.16 15.84
N ARG A 111 -1.12 30.45 14.56
CA ARG A 111 -1.50 29.57 13.44
C ARG A 111 -0.69 28.27 13.37
N TRP A 112 0.49 28.20 14.00
CA TRP A 112 1.24 26.96 14.17
C TRP A 112 0.65 26.13 15.30
N ALA A 113 0.39 26.76 16.45
CA ALA A 113 -0.24 26.12 17.58
C ALA A 113 -1.64 25.57 17.22
N ASP A 114 -2.46 26.36 16.52
CA ASP A 114 -3.79 25.95 16.07
C ASP A 114 -3.69 24.74 15.13
N ARG A 115 -2.75 24.73 14.19
CA ARG A 115 -2.54 23.60 13.28
C ARG A 115 -1.99 22.37 13.96
N LEU A 116 -1.09 22.54 14.92
CA LEU A 116 -0.57 21.43 15.73
C LEU A 116 -1.70 20.82 16.56
N LEU A 117 -2.57 21.66 17.14
CA LEU A 117 -3.76 21.22 17.88
C LEU A 117 -4.77 20.52 16.97
N ASP A 118 -5.01 21.04 15.76
CA ASP A 118 -5.90 20.41 14.77
C ASP A 118 -5.33 19.06 14.30
N GLN A 119 -4.02 18.99 14.04
CA GLN A 119 -3.34 17.72 13.74
C GLN A 119 -3.39 16.76 14.92
N SER A 120 -3.18 17.23 16.16
CA SER A 120 -3.30 16.42 17.37
C SER A 120 -4.71 15.84 17.51
N ARG A 121 -5.76 16.65 17.30
CA ARG A 121 -7.16 16.19 17.31
C ARG A 121 -7.45 15.18 16.21
N ALA A 122 -6.92 15.39 15.00
CA ALA A 122 -7.08 14.44 13.90
C ALA A 122 -6.37 13.11 14.19
N LEU A 123 -5.16 13.14 14.74
CA LEU A 123 -4.41 11.96 15.17
C LEU A 123 -5.13 11.22 16.31
N ASP A 124 -5.66 11.93 17.29
CA ASP A 124 -6.45 11.38 18.40
C ASP A 124 -7.75 10.75 17.90
N ALA A 125 -8.47 11.44 17.00
CA ALA A 125 -9.68 10.92 16.38
C ALA A 125 -9.42 9.64 15.58
N ALA A 126 -8.37 9.63 14.74
CA ALA A 126 -7.96 8.45 13.99
C ALA A 126 -7.61 7.29 14.94
N THR A 127 -6.80 7.57 15.97
CA THR A 127 -6.40 6.56 16.96
C THR A 127 -7.61 5.98 17.69
N ARG A 128 -8.56 6.82 18.11
CA ARG A 128 -9.79 6.40 18.78
C ARG A 128 -10.64 5.50 17.89
N LEU A 129 -10.90 5.92 16.65
CA LEU A 129 -11.67 5.13 15.68
C LEU A 129 -11.03 3.76 15.42
N LEU A 130 -9.71 3.71 15.28
CA LEU A 130 -8.99 2.44 15.09
C LEU A 130 -9.03 1.53 16.33
N ARG A 131 -8.97 2.10 17.54
CA ARG A 131 -9.12 1.33 18.80
C ARG A 131 -10.52 0.74 18.96
N GLU A 132 -11.54 1.51 18.59
CA GLU A 132 -12.95 1.11 18.68
C GLU A 132 -13.31 0.07 17.60
N GLY A 133 -12.84 0.28 16.36
CA GLY A 133 -13.17 -0.57 15.22
C GLY A 133 -12.46 -1.93 15.18
N VAL A 134 -11.22 -2.02 15.70
CA VAL A 134 -10.44 -3.28 15.71
C VAL A 134 -9.69 -3.44 17.04
N PRO A 135 -10.25 -4.18 18.02
CA PRO A 135 -9.64 -4.34 19.34
C PRO A 135 -8.22 -4.90 19.32
N ALA A 136 -7.89 -5.78 18.36
CA ALA A 136 -6.56 -6.36 18.16
C ALA A 136 -5.47 -5.30 17.89
N PHE A 137 -5.87 -4.10 17.48
CA PHE A 137 -4.97 -3.00 17.15
C PHE A 137 -4.65 -2.10 18.35
N ARG A 138 -5.33 -2.27 19.49
CA ARG A 138 -5.13 -1.46 20.71
C ARG A 138 -3.69 -1.58 21.24
N GLY A 139 -3.15 -2.80 21.32
CA GLY A 139 -1.78 -3.05 21.78
C GLY A 139 -0.73 -2.27 20.97
N LEU A 140 -0.85 -2.31 19.63
CA LEU A 140 0.05 -1.57 18.73
C LEU A 140 -0.06 -0.05 18.94
N LEU A 141 -1.28 0.45 19.15
CA LEU A 141 -1.50 1.88 19.39
C LEU A 141 -0.94 2.34 20.74
N ASP A 142 -1.11 1.51 21.77
CA ASP A 142 -0.80 1.87 23.14
C ASP A 142 0.70 1.75 23.42
N HIS A 143 1.31 0.61 23.06
CA HIS A 143 2.66 0.25 23.48
C HIS A 143 3.67 0.16 22.32
N GLY A 144 3.21 0.31 21.06
CA GLY A 144 4.06 0.09 19.89
C GLY A 144 4.45 -1.38 19.69
N ALA A 145 3.93 -2.28 20.52
CA ALA A 145 4.11 -3.72 20.43
C ALA A 145 2.80 -4.36 19.98
N ALA A 146 2.91 -5.45 19.22
CA ALA A 146 1.76 -6.28 18.84
C ALA A 146 1.27 -7.17 20.00
N ASP A 147 1.30 -6.66 21.24
CA ASP A 147 0.86 -7.42 22.41
C ASP A 147 -0.66 -7.58 22.37
N GLY A 148 -1.13 -8.83 22.34
CA GLY A 148 -2.55 -9.16 22.32
C GLY A 148 -3.10 -9.61 20.97
N LEU A 149 -2.37 -10.47 20.23
CA LEU A 149 -2.95 -11.24 19.12
C LEU A 149 -4.28 -11.87 19.55
N THR A 150 -5.32 -11.72 18.73
CA THR A 150 -6.67 -12.17 19.06
C THR A 150 -6.68 -13.67 19.35
N THR A 151 -6.90 -14.06 20.60
CA THR A 151 -6.97 -15.46 21.04
C THR A 151 -8.35 -16.09 20.79
N LEU A 152 -9.36 -15.28 20.52
CA LEU A 152 -10.74 -15.69 20.29
C LEU A 152 -11.21 -15.15 18.93
N ALA A 153 -10.92 -15.87 17.85
CA ALA A 153 -11.47 -15.59 16.53
C ALA A 153 -12.51 -16.65 16.16
N PRO A 154 -13.73 -16.27 15.73
CA PRO A 154 -14.77 -17.23 15.35
C PRO A 154 -14.38 -18.02 14.09
N GLU A 155 -13.63 -17.39 13.18
CA GLU A 155 -13.02 -18.06 12.04
C GLU A 155 -11.53 -17.71 11.93
N VAL A 156 -10.69 -18.74 11.78
CA VAL A 156 -9.25 -18.59 11.56
C VAL A 156 -8.94 -19.00 10.13
N MET A 157 -8.39 -18.07 9.37
CA MET A 157 -7.90 -18.30 8.03
C MET A 157 -6.39 -18.48 8.06
N VAL A 158 -5.91 -19.70 7.86
CA VAL A 158 -4.48 -19.97 7.72
C VAL A 158 -4.06 -19.60 6.29
N HIS A 159 -3.05 -18.76 6.11
CA HIS A 159 -2.43 -18.49 4.80
C HIS A 159 -1.02 -19.12 4.78
N GLY A 160 -0.85 -20.24 4.06
CA GLY A 160 0.45 -20.92 3.96
C GLY A 160 0.39 -22.43 4.18
N ALA A 161 1.56 -23.07 4.23
CA ALA A 161 1.66 -24.45 4.71
C ALA A 161 1.20 -24.54 6.17
N ALA A 162 0.48 -25.61 6.51
CA ALA A 162 -0.39 -25.72 7.69
C ALA A 162 0.23 -25.37 9.05
N ASP A 163 1.56 -25.40 9.18
CA ASP A 163 2.26 -25.30 10.45
C ASP A 163 3.12 -24.04 10.63
N ALA A 164 3.37 -23.24 9.58
CA ALA A 164 4.27 -22.06 9.65
C ALA A 164 3.73 -20.77 8.97
N GLY A 165 2.51 -20.81 8.42
CA GLY A 165 1.90 -19.67 7.73
C GLY A 165 1.32 -18.61 8.68
N LEU A 166 1.29 -17.35 8.22
CA LEU A 166 0.54 -16.28 8.89
C LEU A 166 -0.93 -16.68 8.97
N ARG A 167 -1.47 -16.79 10.19
CA ARG A 167 -2.91 -17.03 10.39
C ARG A 167 -3.60 -15.69 10.56
N LEU A 168 -4.64 -15.45 9.78
CA LEU A 168 -5.46 -14.24 9.83
C LEU A 168 -6.81 -14.58 10.50
N ALA A 169 -7.12 -13.92 11.60
CA ALA A 169 -8.44 -13.97 12.19
C ALA A 169 -9.42 -13.20 11.31
N LEU A 170 -10.63 -13.76 11.14
CA LEU A 170 -11.74 -13.09 10.46
C LEU A 170 -12.90 -12.87 11.45
N ASP A 171 -13.68 -11.82 11.23
CA ASP A 171 -14.97 -11.67 11.90
C ASP A 171 -16.07 -12.48 11.20
N ALA A 172 -17.29 -12.41 11.73
CA ALA A 172 -18.45 -13.12 11.17
C ALA A 172 -18.82 -12.68 9.73
N ALA A 173 -18.37 -11.49 9.29
CA ALA A 173 -18.55 -11.01 7.93
C ALA A 173 -17.39 -11.42 7.00
N GLY A 174 -16.40 -12.17 7.50
CA GLY A 174 -15.22 -12.58 6.75
C GLY A 174 -14.18 -11.47 6.57
N LEU A 175 -14.26 -10.39 7.34
CA LEU A 175 -13.31 -9.29 7.30
C LEU A 175 -12.11 -9.57 8.21
N PRO A 176 -10.89 -9.16 7.81
CA PRO A 176 -9.69 -9.42 8.61
C PRO A 176 -9.73 -8.66 9.95
N LEU A 177 -9.39 -9.36 11.03
CA LEU A 177 -9.23 -8.81 12.38
C LEU A 177 -7.76 -8.60 12.75
N GLY A 178 -6.85 -9.34 12.11
CA GLY A 178 -5.42 -9.30 12.41
C GLY A 178 -4.80 -10.70 12.39
N PRO A 179 -3.47 -10.80 12.48
CA PRO A 179 -2.81 -12.06 12.73
C PRO A 179 -3.31 -12.69 14.04
N THR A 180 -3.33 -14.02 14.08
CA THR A 180 -3.68 -14.79 15.28
C THR A 180 -2.74 -15.98 15.45
N ARG A 181 -2.53 -16.41 16.69
CA ARG A 181 -1.87 -17.69 17.01
C ARG A 181 -2.87 -18.81 17.25
N ALA A 182 -4.17 -18.51 17.32
CA ALA A 182 -5.20 -19.48 17.64
C ALA A 182 -5.21 -20.65 16.65
N GLU A 183 -5.26 -21.86 17.18
CA GLU A 183 -5.61 -23.07 16.43
C GLU A 183 -7.12 -23.21 16.48
N GLY A 184 -7.80 -22.54 15.56
CA GLY A 184 -9.24 -22.72 15.39
C GLY A 184 -9.55 -23.93 14.51
N ASP A 185 -10.73 -24.52 14.68
CA ASP A 185 -11.37 -25.42 13.71
C ASP A 185 -11.95 -24.66 12.49
N GLY A 186 -11.39 -23.48 12.21
CA GLY A 186 -11.70 -22.63 11.06
C GLY A 186 -11.34 -23.31 9.73
N GLY A 187 -11.98 -22.85 8.65
CA GLY A 187 -11.60 -23.31 7.32
C GLY A 187 -10.21 -22.79 6.90
N ARG A 188 -9.44 -23.57 6.15
CA ARG A 188 -8.04 -23.25 5.80
C ARG A 188 -7.90 -22.76 4.37
N LEU A 189 -7.11 -21.70 4.14
CA LEU A 189 -6.73 -21.27 2.80
C LEU A 189 -5.32 -21.72 2.45
N LEU A 190 -5.22 -22.66 1.53
CA LEU A 190 -3.95 -23.21 1.11
C LEU A 190 -3.43 -22.40 -0.10
N PRO A 191 -2.15 -21.99 -0.10
CA PRO A 191 -1.57 -21.26 -1.24
C PRO A 191 -1.34 -22.17 -2.46
N ALA A 192 -1.45 -23.48 -2.28
CA ALA A 192 -1.33 -24.52 -3.28
C ALA A 192 -2.14 -25.75 -2.85
N LEU A 193 -2.36 -26.69 -3.77
CA LEU A 193 -3.00 -27.96 -3.47
C LEU A 193 -2.17 -28.75 -2.43
N PRO A 194 -2.79 -29.38 -1.42
CA PRO A 194 -2.05 -30.16 -0.43
C PRO A 194 -1.41 -31.39 -1.08
N ASP A 195 -0.26 -31.80 -0.55
CA ASP A 195 0.30 -33.12 -0.82
C ASP A 195 -0.50 -34.21 -0.08
N ALA A 196 -0.19 -35.48 -0.33
CA ALA A 196 -0.90 -36.60 0.30
C ALA A 196 -0.79 -36.59 1.84
N ALA A 197 0.39 -36.29 2.38
CA ALA A 197 0.59 -36.16 3.82
C ALA A 197 -0.26 -35.04 4.45
N LEU A 198 -0.28 -33.85 3.86
CA LEU A 198 -1.10 -32.73 4.33
C LEU A 198 -2.60 -33.01 4.13
N TRP A 199 -2.98 -33.66 3.03
CA TRP A 199 -4.36 -34.10 2.80
C TRP A 199 -4.86 -35.00 3.95
N HIS A 200 -4.06 -35.99 4.33
CA HIS A 200 -4.39 -36.88 5.45
C HIS A 200 -4.50 -36.12 6.78
N ARG A 201 -3.62 -35.13 7.04
CA ARG A 201 -3.70 -34.28 8.25
C ARG A 201 -4.90 -33.34 8.24
N LEU A 202 -5.35 -32.89 7.06
CA LEU A 202 -6.54 -32.05 6.94
C LEU A 202 -7.82 -32.83 7.27
N GLY A 203 -7.88 -34.13 6.93
CA GLY A 203 -9.03 -34.98 7.26
C GLY A 203 -10.34 -34.40 6.74
N GLU A 204 -11.34 -34.31 7.61
CA GLU A 204 -12.67 -33.76 7.30
C GLU A 204 -12.74 -32.22 7.39
N ARG A 205 -11.62 -31.54 7.68
CA ARG A 205 -11.61 -30.09 7.83
C ARG A 205 -11.91 -29.40 6.50
N HIS A 206 -12.59 -28.27 6.62
CA HIS A 206 -12.86 -27.40 5.47
C HIS A 206 -11.60 -26.68 5.01
N TRP A 207 -11.33 -26.72 3.71
CA TRP A 207 -10.22 -25.97 3.13
C TRP A 207 -10.47 -25.59 1.67
N LEU A 208 -9.71 -24.60 1.22
CA LEU A 208 -9.73 -24.12 -0.16
C LEU A 208 -8.29 -23.85 -0.58
N ALA A 209 -7.84 -24.49 -1.65
CA ALA A 209 -6.52 -24.29 -2.22
C ALA A 209 -6.59 -23.34 -3.42
N ALA A 210 -5.85 -22.24 -3.36
CA ALA A 210 -5.60 -21.39 -4.51
C ALA A 210 -4.69 -22.14 -5.50
N VAL A 211 -5.10 -22.20 -6.76
CA VAL A 211 -4.34 -22.88 -7.82
C VAL A 211 -4.27 -22.02 -9.08
N ARG A 212 -3.34 -22.36 -9.96
CA ARG A 212 -3.20 -21.70 -11.26
C ARG A 212 -4.13 -22.32 -12.29
N GLY A 213 -4.52 -21.55 -13.30
CA GLY A 213 -5.37 -22.04 -14.39
C GLY A 213 -4.73 -23.18 -15.20
N ASN A 214 -3.41 -23.28 -15.24
CA ASN A 214 -2.68 -24.37 -15.89
C ASN A 214 -2.55 -25.64 -15.01
N ALA A 215 -3.08 -25.64 -13.78
CA ALA A 215 -3.10 -26.83 -12.95
C ALA A 215 -3.89 -27.94 -13.67
N ARG A 216 -3.31 -29.14 -13.67
CA ARG A 216 -3.84 -30.28 -14.40
C ARG A 216 -4.79 -31.08 -13.52
N VAL A 217 -5.99 -31.32 -14.03
CA VAL A 217 -7.04 -32.10 -13.38
C VAL A 217 -7.56 -33.17 -14.34
N TRP A 218 -8.13 -34.23 -13.79
CA TRP A 218 -8.79 -35.27 -14.55
C TRP A 218 -10.29 -35.07 -14.60
N ARG A 219 -10.85 -35.31 -15.78
CA ARG A 219 -12.28 -35.29 -16.04
C ARG A 219 -12.60 -36.35 -17.08
N HIS A 220 -13.59 -37.19 -16.82
CA HIS A 220 -13.99 -38.29 -17.72
C HIS A 220 -12.79 -39.12 -18.24
N SER A 221 -11.80 -39.37 -17.38
CA SER A 221 -10.53 -40.08 -17.67
C SER A 221 -9.46 -39.30 -18.44
N ASP A 222 -9.78 -38.13 -18.98
CA ASP A 222 -8.84 -37.26 -19.70
C ASP A 222 -8.23 -36.18 -18.79
N ARG A 223 -7.01 -35.75 -19.11
CA ARG A 223 -6.27 -34.74 -18.34
C ARG A 223 -6.38 -33.37 -18.99
N HIS A 224 -7.05 -32.44 -18.32
CA HIS A 224 -7.29 -31.07 -18.79
C HIS A 224 -6.60 -30.04 -17.89
N THR A 225 -6.43 -28.81 -18.39
CA THR A 225 -6.12 -27.68 -17.50
C THR A 225 -7.42 -27.16 -16.86
N LEU A 226 -7.33 -26.56 -15.68
CA LEU A 226 -8.49 -25.90 -15.07
C LEU A 226 -9.05 -24.78 -15.96
N ALA A 227 -8.19 -24.00 -16.61
CA ALA A 227 -8.62 -22.93 -17.49
C ALA A 227 -9.52 -23.43 -18.62
N ASP A 228 -9.19 -24.56 -19.24
CA ASP A 228 -9.99 -25.17 -20.32
C ASP A 228 -11.34 -25.67 -19.79
N CYS A 229 -11.35 -26.27 -18.58
CA CYS A 229 -12.55 -26.77 -17.93
C CYS A 229 -13.56 -25.68 -17.54
N GLN A 230 -13.16 -24.40 -17.49
CA GLN A 230 -14.01 -23.31 -16.98
C GLN A 230 -15.31 -23.14 -17.79
N ALA A 231 -15.26 -23.34 -19.11
CA ALA A 231 -16.42 -23.18 -19.99
C ALA A 231 -17.54 -24.18 -19.66
N GLU A 232 -17.16 -25.38 -19.23
CA GLU A 232 -18.07 -26.48 -18.90
C GLU A 232 -18.55 -26.46 -17.44
N ALA A 233 -17.93 -25.62 -16.60
CA ALA A 233 -18.33 -25.45 -15.21
C ALA A 233 -19.75 -24.85 -15.13
N ARG A 234 -20.56 -25.31 -14.19
CA ARG A 234 -21.93 -24.79 -13.99
C ARG A 234 -21.88 -23.45 -13.24
N PRO A 235 -22.68 -22.44 -13.63
CA PRO A 235 -22.86 -21.23 -12.81
C PRO A 235 -23.31 -21.62 -11.40
N TRP A 236 -22.79 -20.95 -10.39
CA TRP A 236 -23.10 -21.28 -9.00
C TRP A 236 -23.60 -20.10 -8.18
N ASP A 237 -22.89 -18.97 -8.20
CA ASP A 237 -23.27 -17.77 -7.43
C ASP A 237 -22.66 -16.50 -8.05
N SER A 238 -23.17 -15.34 -7.65
CA SER A 238 -22.63 -14.03 -8.01
C SER A 238 -22.67 -13.11 -6.79
N ARG A 239 -21.51 -12.54 -6.41
CA ARG A 239 -21.37 -11.72 -5.21
C ARG A 239 -20.80 -10.35 -5.52
N LEU A 240 -21.33 -9.33 -4.87
CA LEU A 240 -20.76 -7.98 -4.86
C LEU A 240 -19.81 -7.88 -3.67
N LEU A 241 -18.60 -7.41 -3.93
CA LEU A 241 -17.60 -7.16 -2.88
C LEU A 241 -16.64 -6.05 -3.32
N ARG A 242 -15.73 -5.67 -2.41
CA ARG A 242 -14.62 -4.79 -2.74
C ARG A 242 -13.35 -5.59 -2.98
N HIS A 243 -12.65 -5.25 -4.05
CA HIS A 243 -11.36 -5.85 -4.36
C HIS A 243 -10.37 -4.76 -4.79
N ARG A 244 -9.35 -4.53 -3.95
CA ARG A 244 -8.27 -3.56 -4.19
C ARG A 244 -8.79 -2.15 -4.48
N GLY A 245 -9.68 -1.65 -3.61
CA GLY A 245 -10.29 -0.32 -3.73
C GLY A 245 -11.39 -0.17 -4.78
N ARG A 246 -11.81 -1.25 -5.46
CA ARG A 246 -12.90 -1.22 -6.47
C ARG A 246 -14.11 -2.00 -6.00
N ALA A 247 -15.30 -1.53 -6.33
CA ALA A 247 -16.50 -2.35 -6.25
C ALA A 247 -16.50 -3.34 -7.42
N VAL A 248 -16.65 -4.62 -7.13
CA VAL A 248 -16.55 -5.69 -8.12
C VAL A 248 -17.69 -6.68 -7.97
N GLN A 249 -18.10 -7.27 -9.09
CA GLN A 249 -18.96 -8.45 -9.11
C GLN A 249 -18.12 -9.69 -9.40
N VAL A 250 -18.15 -10.66 -8.51
CA VAL A 250 -17.50 -11.95 -8.70
C VAL A 250 -18.54 -12.98 -9.09
N ARG A 251 -18.39 -13.56 -10.28
CA ARG A 251 -19.22 -14.67 -10.77
C ARG A 251 -18.46 -15.96 -10.56
N LEU A 252 -19.11 -16.86 -9.82
CA LEU A 252 -18.56 -18.15 -9.41
C LEU A 252 -19.18 -19.27 -10.23
N ARG A 253 -18.32 -20.18 -10.70
CA ARG A 253 -18.73 -21.43 -11.36
C ARG A 253 -18.09 -22.61 -10.65
N ARG A 254 -18.71 -23.77 -10.79
CA ARG A 254 -18.33 -25.01 -10.10
C ARG A 254 -18.23 -26.18 -11.09
N LEU A 255 -17.21 -27.02 -10.94
CA LEU A 255 -17.08 -28.29 -11.65
C LEU A 255 -16.46 -29.37 -10.76
N ASP A 256 -17.02 -30.57 -10.74
CA ASP A 256 -16.38 -31.70 -10.07
C ASP A 256 -15.23 -32.25 -10.92
N VAL A 257 -14.09 -32.49 -10.29
CA VAL A 257 -12.84 -32.91 -10.94
C VAL A 257 -12.11 -33.92 -10.06
N ALA A 258 -11.10 -34.60 -10.60
CA ALA A 258 -10.08 -35.25 -9.78
C ALA A 258 -8.73 -34.56 -9.96
N ALA A 259 -7.92 -34.47 -8.91
CA ALA A 259 -6.60 -33.86 -9.00
C ALA A 259 -5.54 -34.72 -8.28
N PRO A 260 -4.28 -34.68 -8.75
CA PRO A 260 -3.20 -35.40 -8.10
C PRO A 260 -2.77 -34.67 -6.84
N LEU A 261 -2.72 -35.39 -5.73
CA LEU A 261 -2.09 -34.96 -4.49
C LEU A 261 -0.66 -35.51 -4.50
N ALA A 262 0.24 -34.84 -5.22
CA ALA A 262 1.63 -35.28 -5.32
C ALA A 262 2.41 -34.83 -4.08
N GLY A 263 3.04 -35.78 -3.39
CA GLY A 263 4.00 -35.54 -2.31
C GLY A 263 5.34 -36.19 -2.64
N GLY A 264 6.44 -35.63 -2.11
CA GLY A 264 7.76 -36.23 -2.27
C GLY A 264 7.87 -37.54 -1.48
N GLY A 265 7.66 -38.68 -2.15
CA GLY A 265 7.95 -40.02 -1.59
C GLY A 265 6.75 -40.91 -1.25
N GLU A 266 5.51 -40.43 -1.37
CA GLU A 266 4.29 -41.25 -1.17
C GLU A 266 3.68 -41.72 -2.50
N ALA A 267 2.88 -42.79 -2.44
CA ALA A 267 2.18 -43.31 -3.61
C ALA A 267 1.25 -42.23 -4.21
N PRO A 268 1.17 -42.11 -5.56
CA PRO A 268 0.37 -41.08 -6.20
C PRO A 268 -1.12 -41.24 -5.83
N LEU A 269 -1.63 -40.30 -5.04
CA LEU A 269 -3.03 -40.23 -4.64
C LEU A 269 -3.78 -39.27 -5.57
N SER A 270 -4.92 -39.69 -6.10
CA SER A 270 -5.85 -38.79 -6.78
C SER A 270 -7.11 -38.64 -5.94
N ALA A 271 -7.44 -37.41 -5.57
CA ALA A 271 -8.64 -37.12 -4.81
C ALA A 271 -9.74 -36.56 -5.71
N ARG A 272 -10.99 -36.89 -5.40
CA ARG A 272 -12.16 -36.25 -5.99
C ARG A 272 -12.36 -34.90 -5.29
N LEU A 273 -12.30 -33.83 -6.09
CA LEU A 273 -12.35 -32.45 -5.64
C LEU A 273 -13.45 -31.68 -6.37
N CYS A 274 -13.70 -30.50 -5.85
CA CYS A 274 -14.52 -29.50 -6.51
C CYS A 274 -13.63 -28.35 -7.00
N ALA A 275 -13.63 -28.10 -8.31
CA ALA A 275 -13.02 -26.93 -8.93
C ALA A 275 -13.97 -25.75 -8.90
N TRP A 276 -13.44 -24.61 -8.44
CA TRP A 276 -14.13 -23.34 -8.34
C TRP A 276 -13.46 -22.31 -9.24
N PHE A 277 -14.27 -21.60 -10.01
CA PHE A 277 -13.82 -20.60 -10.97
C PHE A 277 -14.43 -19.26 -10.62
N GLY A 278 -13.60 -18.27 -10.33
CA GLY A 278 -14.00 -16.90 -10.08
C GLY A 278 -13.64 -16.01 -11.26
N THR A 279 -14.62 -15.32 -11.83
CA THR A 279 -14.38 -14.21 -12.74
C THR A 279 -14.76 -12.92 -12.02
N VAL A 280 -13.79 -12.02 -11.90
CA VAL A 280 -13.96 -10.73 -11.22
C VAL A 280 -14.22 -9.67 -12.28
N HIS A 281 -15.36 -9.01 -12.16
CA HIS A 281 -15.81 -7.94 -13.06
C HIS A 281 -15.82 -6.63 -12.29
N ASP A 282 -15.28 -5.58 -12.87
CA ASP A 282 -15.44 -4.22 -12.35
C ASP A 282 -16.92 -3.83 -12.41
N LEU A 283 -17.49 -3.33 -11.30
CA LEU A 283 -18.93 -3.08 -11.22
C LEU A 283 -19.36 -1.90 -12.10
N ASP A 284 -18.49 -0.90 -12.26
CA ASP A 284 -18.81 0.32 -13.00
C ASP A 284 -18.70 0.10 -14.51
N SER A 285 -17.63 -0.55 -14.96
CA SER A 285 -17.35 -0.76 -16.39
C SER A 285 -17.80 -2.13 -16.93
N GLY A 286 -18.08 -3.10 -16.06
CA GLY A 286 -18.36 -4.48 -16.45
C GLY A 286 -17.14 -5.25 -16.99
N ALA A 287 -15.96 -4.62 -17.02
CA ALA A 287 -14.76 -5.24 -17.57
C ALA A 287 -14.23 -6.37 -16.67
N VAL A 288 -13.75 -7.45 -17.28
CA VAL A 288 -13.10 -8.55 -16.54
C VAL A 288 -11.74 -8.08 -16.06
N ILE A 289 -11.58 -7.93 -14.74
CA ILE A 289 -10.32 -7.51 -14.12
C ILE A 289 -9.45 -8.70 -13.68
N GLY A 290 -10.01 -9.91 -13.62
CA GLY A 290 -9.24 -11.08 -13.25
C GLY A 290 -10.01 -12.40 -13.28
N ARG A 291 -9.25 -13.49 -13.34
CA ARG A 291 -9.74 -14.85 -13.16
C ARG A 291 -8.98 -15.52 -12.03
N ARG A 292 -9.66 -16.35 -11.25
CA ARG A 292 -9.12 -17.11 -10.12
C ARG A 292 -9.65 -18.54 -10.14
N TYR A 293 -8.82 -19.44 -9.66
CA TYR A 293 -9.07 -20.88 -9.69
C TYR A 293 -8.77 -21.44 -8.31
N TRP A 294 -9.68 -22.26 -7.80
CA TRP A 294 -9.50 -22.95 -6.53
C TRP A 294 -9.90 -24.41 -6.63
N LEU A 295 -9.35 -25.21 -5.73
CA LEU A 295 -9.77 -26.58 -5.48
C LEU A 295 -10.19 -26.71 -4.00
N ALA A 296 -11.25 -27.46 -3.76
CA ALA A 296 -11.77 -27.77 -2.42
C ALA A 296 -12.18 -29.25 -2.36
N PRO A 297 -12.32 -29.84 -1.15
CA PRO A 297 -12.92 -31.16 -0.99
C PRO A 297 -14.26 -31.28 -1.72
N HIS A 298 -14.51 -32.43 -2.33
CA HIS A 298 -15.85 -32.74 -2.80
C HIS A 298 -16.78 -32.94 -1.60
N GLY A 299 -18.02 -32.42 -1.68
CA GLY A 299 -19.00 -32.51 -0.60
C GLY A 299 -18.84 -31.50 0.53
N GLN A 300 -17.88 -30.57 0.43
CA GLN A 300 -17.75 -29.46 1.38
C GLN A 300 -19.03 -28.61 1.44
N ASP A 301 -19.39 -28.15 2.65
CA ASP A 301 -20.56 -27.31 2.88
C ASP A 301 -20.57 -26.04 1.99
N ARG A 302 -21.78 -25.67 1.55
CA ARG A 302 -22.00 -24.57 0.60
C ARG A 302 -21.61 -23.22 1.21
N GLU A 303 -22.08 -22.94 2.41
CA GLU A 303 -21.89 -21.66 3.08
C GLU A 303 -20.42 -21.48 3.45
N ARG A 304 -19.81 -22.51 4.05
CA ARG A 304 -18.39 -22.51 4.39
C ARG A 304 -17.49 -22.35 3.16
N THR A 305 -17.82 -23.00 2.05
CA THR A 305 -17.07 -22.83 0.80
C THR A 305 -17.18 -21.43 0.24
N LEU A 306 -18.38 -20.82 0.29
CA LEU A 306 -18.56 -19.42 -0.11
C LEU A 306 -17.68 -18.49 0.73
N SER A 307 -17.73 -18.64 2.06
CA SER A 307 -16.94 -17.82 2.99
C SER A 307 -15.45 -17.94 2.69
N LEU A 308 -14.92 -19.15 2.45
CA LEU A 308 -13.52 -19.34 2.07
C LEU A 308 -13.16 -18.72 0.71
N LEU A 309 -14.04 -18.81 -0.28
CA LEU A 309 -13.82 -18.19 -1.60
C LEU A 309 -13.74 -16.66 -1.49
N LEU A 310 -14.68 -16.05 -0.76
CA LEU A 310 -14.71 -14.61 -0.54
C LEU A 310 -13.51 -14.16 0.28
N ALA A 311 -13.19 -14.87 1.36
CA ALA A 311 -12.01 -14.57 2.18
C ALA A 311 -10.71 -14.68 1.37
N SER A 312 -10.59 -15.68 0.49
CA SER A 312 -9.42 -15.83 -0.40
C SER A 312 -9.26 -14.65 -1.35
N LEU A 313 -10.36 -14.12 -1.89
CA LEU A 313 -10.34 -12.97 -2.81
C LEU A 313 -10.00 -11.66 -2.09
N SER A 314 -10.55 -11.50 -0.89
CA SER A 314 -10.27 -10.37 0.00
C SER A 314 -8.80 -10.35 0.42
N ALA A 315 -8.23 -11.51 0.75
CA ALA A 315 -6.87 -11.63 1.29
C ALA A 315 -5.74 -11.54 0.25
N GLU A 316 -6.02 -11.42 -1.06
CA GLU A 316 -4.97 -11.47 -2.11
C GLU A 316 -3.89 -10.39 -1.97
N ALA A 317 -4.24 -9.21 -1.44
CA ALA A 317 -3.30 -8.12 -1.25
C ALA A 317 -2.43 -8.29 0.01
N LEU A 318 -2.83 -9.16 0.95
CA LEU A 318 -2.25 -9.24 2.29
C LEU A 318 -0.74 -9.52 2.28
N PRO A 319 -0.19 -10.51 1.53
CA PRO A 319 1.25 -10.79 1.57
C PRO A 319 2.10 -9.63 1.02
N ALA A 320 1.57 -8.86 0.07
CA ALA A 320 2.26 -7.70 -0.47
C ALA A 320 2.25 -6.53 0.53
N LEU A 321 1.12 -6.31 1.19
CA LEU A 321 0.98 -5.28 2.24
C LEU A 321 1.86 -5.60 3.45
N GLU A 322 1.91 -6.86 3.88
CA GLU A 322 2.75 -7.30 4.99
C GLU A 322 4.23 -7.06 4.69
N ARG A 323 4.71 -7.45 3.50
CA ARG A 323 6.09 -7.17 3.08
C ARG A 323 6.40 -5.67 3.08
N ARG A 324 5.48 -4.84 2.57
CA ARG A 324 5.65 -3.38 2.54
C ARG A 324 5.66 -2.78 3.96
N ALA A 325 4.78 -3.25 4.84
CA ALA A 325 4.73 -2.84 6.24
C ALA A 325 6.03 -3.23 6.96
N ARG A 326 6.51 -4.45 6.75
CA ARG A 326 7.78 -4.93 7.32
C ARG A 326 8.96 -4.07 6.87
N GLN A 327 9.08 -3.84 5.57
CA GLN A 327 10.14 -2.97 5.03
C GLN A 327 10.12 -1.57 5.67
N ALA A 328 8.93 -0.95 5.79
CA ALA A 328 8.83 0.38 6.38
C ALA A 328 9.19 0.40 7.88
N LEU A 329 8.84 -0.64 8.63
CA LEU A 329 9.20 -0.78 10.04
C LEU A 329 10.70 -1.06 10.23
N ASP A 330 11.29 -1.88 9.35
CA ASP A 330 12.73 -2.18 9.35
C ASP A 330 13.56 -0.93 9.05
N GLU A 331 13.11 -0.08 8.11
CA GLU A 331 13.73 1.23 7.81
C GLU A 331 13.73 2.19 9.03
N GLU A 332 12.79 2.01 9.96
CA GLU A 332 12.69 2.77 11.21
C GLU A 332 13.44 2.09 12.38
N GLY A 333 14.05 0.92 12.16
CA GLY A 333 14.72 0.13 13.21
C GLY A 333 13.75 -0.56 14.16
N VAL A 334 12.46 -0.68 13.81
CA VAL A 334 11.42 -1.30 14.62
C VAL A 334 11.17 -2.74 14.16
N ALA A 335 11.92 -3.69 14.72
CA ALA A 335 11.75 -5.11 14.40
C ALA A 335 10.52 -5.70 15.10
N ALA A 336 9.35 -5.64 14.45
CA ALA A 336 8.10 -6.20 14.97
C ALA A 336 7.32 -6.94 13.86
N PRO A 337 7.64 -8.21 13.55
CA PRO A 337 7.00 -8.95 12.44
C PRO A 337 5.48 -9.06 12.60
N GLU A 338 4.98 -9.12 13.83
CA GLU A 338 3.55 -9.14 14.14
C GLU A 338 2.86 -7.79 13.91
N ALA A 339 3.57 -6.68 14.12
CA ALA A 339 3.06 -5.34 13.81
C ALA A 339 2.85 -5.15 12.30
N ALA A 340 3.76 -5.68 11.47
CA ALA A 340 3.60 -5.66 10.01
C ALA A 340 2.32 -6.41 9.57
N GLY A 341 2.07 -7.59 10.16
CA GLY A 341 0.86 -8.37 9.90
C GLY A 341 -0.42 -7.65 10.33
N LEU A 342 -0.42 -7.04 11.52
CA LEU A 342 -1.55 -6.23 12.03
C LEU A 342 -1.83 -5.02 11.13
N LEU A 343 -0.80 -4.28 10.72
CA LEU A 343 -0.95 -3.13 9.83
C LEU A 343 -1.52 -3.53 8.47
N ALA A 344 -1.02 -4.63 7.90
CA ALA A 344 -1.50 -5.15 6.64
C ALA A 344 -2.97 -5.60 6.73
N ALA A 345 -3.34 -6.31 7.79
CA ALA A 345 -4.71 -6.74 8.05
C ALA A 345 -5.66 -5.56 8.25
N LEU A 346 -5.24 -4.53 9.00
CA LEU A 346 -6.05 -3.34 9.24
C LEU A 346 -6.23 -2.51 7.96
N ALA A 347 -5.17 -2.30 7.18
CA ALA A 347 -5.25 -1.61 5.90
C ALA A 347 -6.23 -2.32 4.94
N LEU A 348 -6.21 -3.65 4.95
CA LEU A 348 -7.14 -4.46 4.18
C LEU A 348 -8.58 -4.36 4.74
N ARG A 349 -8.77 -4.43 6.06
CA ARG A 349 -10.09 -4.27 6.70
C ARG A 349 -10.72 -2.93 6.33
N LEU A 350 -9.96 -1.83 6.44
CA LEU A 350 -10.43 -0.49 6.08
C LEU A 350 -10.80 -0.38 4.59
N ASP A 351 -10.14 -1.14 3.70
CA ASP A 351 -10.51 -1.19 2.29
C ASP A 351 -11.80 -1.97 2.05
N LEU A 352 -12.12 -2.96 2.87
CA LEU A 352 -13.26 -3.86 2.68
C LEU A 352 -14.51 -3.42 3.45
N ASP A 353 -14.34 -2.83 4.63
CA ASP A 353 -15.42 -2.44 5.53
C ASP A 353 -16.06 -1.11 5.08
N ASP A 354 -17.37 -1.16 4.86
CA ASP A 354 -18.19 -0.02 4.45
C ASP A 354 -18.99 0.57 5.64
N GLY A 355 -18.79 0.08 6.86
CA GLY A 355 -19.36 0.67 8.08
C GLY A 355 -18.82 2.07 8.40
N ASP A 356 -19.60 2.83 9.17
CA ASP A 356 -19.33 4.25 9.48
C ASP A 356 -17.95 4.47 10.10
N TRP A 357 -17.56 3.60 11.05
CA TRP A 357 -16.24 3.68 11.71
C TRP A 357 -15.08 3.60 10.70
N ALA A 358 -15.21 2.73 9.70
CA ALA A 358 -14.18 2.50 8.69
C ALA A 358 -14.14 3.68 7.71
N LEU A 359 -15.29 4.25 7.37
CA LEU A 359 -15.39 5.45 6.55
C LEU A 359 -14.69 6.63 7.22
N ASP A 360 -14.98 6.87 8.50
CA ASP A 360 -14.38 7.96 9.27
C ASP A 360 -12.87 7.74 9.45
N ALA A 361 -12.46 6.53 9.80
CA ALA A 361 -11.04 6.19 9.96
C ALA A 361 -10.27 6.40 8.64
N ARG A 362 -10.83 5.96 7.51
CA ARG A 362 -10.26 6.23 6.17
C ARG A 362 -10.14 7.72 5.90
N GLY A 363 -11.19 8.50 6.21
CA GLY A 363 -11.19 9.95 6.03
C GLY A 363 -10.03 10.61 6.76
N GLN A 364 -9.84 10.27 8.04
CA GLN A 364 -8.73 10.79 8.84
C GLN A 364 -7.36 10.36 8.30
N LEU A 365 -7.18 9.09 7.94
CA LEU A 365 -5.91 8.59 7.39
C LEU A 365 -5.54 9.25 6.06
N LEU A 366 -6.52 9.47 5.17
CA LEU A 366 -6.29 10.14 3.89
C LEU A 366 -6.01 11.65 4.08
N ALA A 367 -6.62 12.29 5.08
CA ALA A 367 -6.35 13.67 5.44
C ALA A 367 -4.89 13.85 5.92
N LEU A 368 -4.37 12.91 6.73
CA LEU A 368 -2.95 12.89 7.15
C LEU A 368 -1.99 12.82 5.95
N LEU A 369 -2.39 12.18 4.85
CA LEU A 369 -1.59 12.06 3.62
C LEU A 369 -1.78 13.23 2.62
N GLY A 370 -2.52 14.29 2.99
CA GLY A 370 -2.74 15.46 2.14
C GLY A 370 -3.98 15.40 1.23
N GLY A 371 -5.01 14.62 1.60
CA GLY A 371 -6.41 14.91 1.23
C GLY A 371 -6.88 14.64 -0.21
N ARG A 372 -6.05 14.07 -1.10
CA ARG A 372 -6.49 13.67 -2.47
C ARG A 372 -6.04 12.28 -2.89
N ARG A 373 -5.98 11.34 -1.93
CA ARG A 373 -5.57 9.97 -2.23
C ARG A 373 -6.79 9.06 -2.37
N ARG A 374 -6.72 8.10 -3.30
CA ARG A 374 -7.81 7.14 -3.54
C ARG A 374 -7.82 6.08 -2.44
N ARG A 375 -9.02 5.57 -2.10
CA ARG A 375 -9.20 4.38 -1.26
C ARG A 375 -8.53 3.18 -1.94
N LYS A 376 -7.40 2.76 -1.39
CA LYS A 376 -6.67 1.54 -1.75
C LYS A 376 -5.96 0.99 -0.52
N PRO A 377 -5.83 -0.33 -0.36
CA PRO A 377 -5.13 -0.92 0.77
C PRO A 377 -3.72 -0.36 0.95
N GLU A 378 -2.98 -0.13 -0.14
CA GLU A 378 -1.60 0.38 -0.08
C GLU A 378 -1.54 1.82 0.45
N THR A 379 -2.49 2.66 0.04
CA THR A 379 -2.62 4.04 0.53
C THR A 379 -3.06 4.09 1.99
N LEU A 380 -3.96 3.19 2.40
CA LEU A 380 -4.38 3.09 3.79
C LEU A 380 -3.24 2.61 4.69
N LEU A 381 -2.41 1.69 4.21
CA LEU A 381 -1.19 1.28 4.91
C LEU A 381 -0.21 2.46 5.08
N GLU A 382 0.00 3.28 4.05
CA GLU A 382 0.82 4.50 4.15
C GLU A 382 0.26 5.46 5.23
N GLY A 383 -1.06 5.64 5.27
CA GLY A 383 -1.72 6.48 6.27
C GLY A 383 -1.52 5.94 7.69
N LEU A 384 -1.62 4.62 7.87
CA LEU A 384 -1.39 3.96 9.16
C LEU A 384 0.06 4.13 9.63
N LEU A 385 1.04 3.97 8.73
CA LEU A 385 2.45 4.20 9.03
C LEU A 385 2.71 5.67 9.40
N ALA A 386 2.13 6.61 8.66
CA ALA A 386 2.23 8.04 8.97
C ALA A 386 1.64 8.38 10.35
N LEU A 387 0.50 7.79 10.71
CA LEU A 387 -0.12 7.91 12.03
C LEU A 387 0.80 7.39 13.14
N LEU A 388 1.41 6.21 12.96
CA LEU A 388 2.33 5.65 13.95
C LEU A 388 3.57 6.53 14.14
N ARG A 389 4.19 7.00 13.06
CA ARG A 389 5.34 7.91 13.08
C ARG A 389 5.01 9.21 13.82
N ALA A 390 3.91 9.86 13.44
CA ALA A 390 3.48 11.10 14.07
C ALA A 390 3.25 10.93 15.58
N ARG A 391 2.62 9.83 16.00
CA ARG A 391 2.41 9.54 17.43
C ARG A 391 3.72 9.26 18.16
N HIS A 392 4.66 8.54 17.54
CA HIS A 392 5.96 8.30 18.14
C HIS A 392 6.74 9.61 18.35
N SER A 393 6.77 10.49 17.34
CA SER A 393 7.41 11.80 17.44
C SER A 393 6.79 12.68 18.52
N LEU A 394 5.45 12.73 18.61
CA LEU A 394 4.76 13.50 19.66
C LEU A 394 5.05 12.96 21.07
N ARG A 395 5.13 11.63 21.24
CA ARG A 395 5.49 11.02 22.52
C ARG A 395 6.95 11.30 22.91
N ALA A 396 7.87 11.28 21.95
CA ALA A 396 9.27 11.64 22.19
C ALA A 396 9.39 13.10 22.65
N LEU A 397 8.76 14.03 21.93
CA LEU A 397 8.70 15.45 22.31
C LEU A 397 8.08 15.65 23.70
N GLY A 398 7.00 14.93 24.02
CA GLY A 398 6.37 14.99 25.34
C GLY A 398 7.26 14.49 26.48
N ARG A 399 8.13 13.50 26.23
CA ARG A 399 9.13 13.05 27.22
C ARG A 399 10.24 14.07 27.39
N ASP A 400 10.72 14.66 26.31
CA ASP A 400 11.80 15.66 26.34
C ASP A 400 11.35 16.96 27.03
N LEU A 401 10.05 17.26 27.01
CA LEU A 401 9.44 18.42 27.68
C LEU A 401 8.99 18.14 29.12
N ALA A 402 9.00 16.88 29.57
CA ALA A 402 8.67 16.55 30.96
C ALA A 402 9.85 16.97 31.85
N PRO A 403 9.63 17.77 32.91
CA PRO A 403 10.71 18.14 33.82
C PRO A 403 11.30 16.86 34.44
N ALA A 404 12.64 16.75 34.41
CA ALA A 404 13.36 15.71 35.14
C ALA A 404 12.99 15.78 36.64
N PRO A 405 12.84 14.62 37.32
CA PRO A 405 12.40 14.57 38.71
C PRO A 405 13.34 15.29 39.68
#